data_AF-A0A7S9LQR9-F1
#
_entry.id   AF-A0A7S9LQR9-F1
#
_cell.length_a   1.000
_cell.length_b   1.000
_cell.length_c   1.000
_cell.angle_alpha   90.00
_cell.angle_beta   90.00
_cell.angle_gamma   90.00
#
_symmetry.space_group_name_H-M   'P 1'
#
loop_
_entity.id
_entity.type
_entity.pdbx_description
1 polymer ?
#
loop_
_entity_poly.entity_id
_entity_poly.type
_entity_poly.pdbx_seq_one_letter_code
_entity_poly.pdbx_strand_id
1 'polypeptide(L)'
;MKSPIYVLAVALVVAVASWAYEVNYRTKAALENVAELRAEIAQTRETISVLRVEWAWLNRPERLERLTAMHFDRLGLMPLDPQHFGELSMVAYPVEDPAAISSRMPLNRDFRLPMTMDEVTQTYVEGVAR
;
A
#
# COMPACT_ATOMS: atom_id res chain seq x y z
N MET A 1 40.51 -58.48 18.72
CA MET A 1 40.71 -57.28 17.89
C MET A 1 39.37 -56.57 17.58
N LYS A 2 38.61 -56.14 18.60
CA LYS A 2 37.26 -55.52 18.42
C LYS A 2 37.20 -54.04 18.83
N SER A 3 38.22 -53.55 19.54
CA SER A 3 38.35 -52.18 20.03
C SER A 3 38.15 -51.07 18.97
N PRO A 4 38.74 -51.14 17.75
CA PRO A 4 38.63 -50.01 16.81
C PRO A 4 37.20 -49.81 16.28
N ILE A 5 36.39 -50.87 16.21
CA ILE A 5 35.00 -50.78 15.74
C ILE A 5 34.14 -49.99 16.74
N TYR A 6 34.35 -50.17 18.04
CA TYR A 6 33.60 -49.43 19.05
C TYR A 6 33.98 -47.95 19.06
N VAL A 7 35.27 -47.62 18.92
CA VAL A 7 35.71 -46.23 18.82
C VAL A 7 35.10 -45.55 17.60
N LEU A 8 35.08 -46.25 16.45
CA LEU A 8 34.50 -45.73 15.22
C LEU A 8 32.98 -45.55 15.35
N ALA A 9 32.28 -46.48 15.99
CA ALA A 9 30.84 -46.36 16.25
C ALA A 9 30.52 -45.16 17.14
N VAL A 10 31.27 -44.96 18.22
CA VAL A 10 31.10 -43.79 19.10
C VAL A 10 31.39 -42.49 18.35
N ALA A 11 32.46 -42.45 17.55
CA ALA A 11 32.77 -41.27 16.73
C ALA A 11 31.66 -40.95 15.74
N LEU A 12 31.05 -41.97 15.13
CA LEU A 12 29.94 -41.81 14.19
C LEU A 12 28.69 -41.27 14.90
N VAL A 13 28.35 -41.78 16.09
CA VAL A 13 27.25 -41.26 16.90
C VAL A 13 27.47 -39.80 17.29
N VAL A 14 28.68 -39.45 17.73
CA VAL A 14 29.03 -38.05 18.06
C VAL A 14 28.91 -37.15 16.84
N ALA A 15 29.42 -37.57 15.67
CA ALA A 15 29.31 -36.80 14.45
C ALA A 15 27.85 -36.56 14.03
N VAL A 16 26.99 -37.58 14.12
CA VAL A 16 25.55 -37.45 13.83
C VAL A 16 24.86 -36.53 14.84
N ALA A 17 25.18 -36.64 16.13
CA ALA A 17 24.62 -35.78 17.16
C ALA A 17 25.01 -34.30 16.96
N SER A 18 26.28 -34.04 16.64
CA SER A 18 26.76 -32.69 16.30
C SER A 18 26.07 -32.14 15.06
N TRP A 19 25.90 -32.95 14.00
CA TRP A 19 25.21 -32.53 12.79
C TRP A 19 23.73 -32.24 13.02
N ALA A 20 23.04 -33.10 13.78
CA ALA A 20 21.62 -32.93 14.09
C ALA A 20 21.37 -31.67 14.92
N TYR A 21 22.26 -31.35 15.87
CA TYR A 21 22.18 -30.13 16.66
C TYR A 21 22.29 -28.87 15.79
N GLU A 22 23.25 -28.85 14.87
CA GLU A 22 23.46 -27.74 13.94
C GLU A 22 22.24 -27.54 13.03
N VAL A 23 21.70 -28.61 12.45
CA VAL A 23 20.50 -28.57 11.61
C VAL A 23 19.31 -27.99 12.38
N ASN A 24 19.13 -28.42 13.63
CA ASN A 24 18.04 -27.95 14.49
C ASN A 24 18.15 -26.45 14.77
N TYR A 25 19.36 -25.93 14.96
CA TYR A 25 19.60 -24.51 15.16
C TYR A 25 19.27 -23.66 13.92
N ARG A 26 19.64 -24.16 12.73
CA ARG A 26 19.33 -23.48 11.45
C ARG A 26 17.83 -23.39 11.19
N THR A 27 17.05 -24.40 11.60
CA THR A 27 15.58 -24.36 11.50
C THR A 27 14.97 -23.35 12.47
N LYS A 28 15.47 -23.27 13.70
CA LYS A 28 14.98 -22.31 14.71
C LYS A 28 15.17 -20.86 14.27
N ALA A 29 16.32 -20.52 13.70
CA ALA A 29 16.59 -19.17 13.21
C ALA A 29 15.61 -18.75 12.10
N ALA A 30 15.29 -19.66 11.16
CA ALA A 30 14.32 -19.37 10.10
C ALA A 30 12.89 -19.17 10.66
N LEU A 31 12.50 -19.95 11.68
CA LEU A 31 11.21 -19.81 12.35
C LEU A 31 11.08 -18.47 13.10
N GLU A 32 12.16 -18.04 13.75
CA GLU A 32 12.21 -16.77 14.48
C GLU A 32 12.04 -15.58 13.53
N ASN A 33 12.78 -15.57 12.41
CA ASN A 33 12.63 -14.55 11.37
C ASN A 33 11.20 -14.47 10.82
N VAL A 34 10.57 -15.63 10.56
CA VAL A 34 9.17 -15.67 10.09
C VAL A 34 8.20 -15.14 11.15
N ALA A 35 8.46 -15.41 12.43
CA ALA A 35 7.63 -14.90 13.52
C ALA A 35 7.75 -13.37 13.63
N GLU A 36 8.95 -12.83 13.52
CA GLU A 36 9.21 -11.38 13.52
C GLU A 36 8.51 -10.68 12.35
N LEU A 37 8.71 -11.17 11.12
CA LEU A 37 8.03 -10.65 9.92
C LEU A 37 6.50 -10.68 10.04
N ARG A 38 5.94 -11.74 10.63
CA ARG A 38 4.49 -11.83 10.86
C ARG A 38 4.00 -10.79 11.85
N ALA A 39 4.78 -10.49 12.89
CA ALA A 39 4.45 -9.44 13.85
C ALA A 39 4.45 -8.06 13.19
N GLU A 40 5.46 -7.76 12.36
CA GLU A 40 5.56 -6.51 11.62
C GLU A 40 4.39 -6.33 10.62
N ILE A 41 4.02 -7.40 9.90
CA ILE A 41 2.86 -7.40 9.01
C ILE A 41 1.56 -7.14 9.79
N ALA A 42 1.42 -7.75 10.97
CA ALA A 42 0.23 -7.56 11.80
C ALA A 42 0.11 -6.10 12.26
N GLN A 43 1.21 -5.51 12.74
CA GLN A 43 1.27 -4.10 13.13
C GLN A 43 0.93 -3.17 11.96
N THR A 44 1.53 -3.40 10.79
CA THR A 44 1.25 -2.59 9.60
C THR A 44 -0.22 -2.67 9.18
N ARG A 45 -0.83 -3.86 9.26
CA ARG A 45 -2.26 -4.06 8.93
C ARG A 45 -3.18 -3.34 9.90
N GLU A 46 -2.81 -3.26 11.17
CA GLU A 46 -3.55 -2.49 12.17
C GLU A 46 -3.58 -0.99 11.80
N THR A 47 -2.43 -0.42 11.44
CA THR A 47 -2.34 0.98 10.99
C THR A 47 -3.23 1.22 9.77
N ILE A 48 -3.18 0.34 8.76
CA ILE A 48 -4.04 0.44 7.56
C ILE A 48 -5.53 0.38 7.92
N SER A 49 -5.91 -0.43 8.93
CA SER A 49 -7.29 -0.53 9.40
C SER A 49 -7.78 0.81 9.96
N VAL A 50 -6.98 1.45 10.82
CA VAL A 50 -7.30 2.77 11.40
C VAL A 50 -7.45 3.83 10.31
N LEU A 51 -6.48 3.91 9.39
CA LEU A 51 -6.52 4.87 8.28
C LEU A 51 -7.73 4.69 7.37
N ARG A 52 -8.15 3.44 7.14
CA ARG A 52 -9.38 3.16 6.37
C ARG A 52 -10.62 3.68 7.08
N VAL A 53 -10.67 3.57 8.41
CA VAL A 53 -11.75 4.14 9.22
C VAL A 53 -11.75 5.66 9.13
N GLU A 54 -10.59 6.29 9.24
CA GLU A 54 -10.45 7.74 9.10
C GLU A 54 -10.87 8.21 7.71
N TRP A 55 -10.43 7.52 6.66
CA TRP A 55 -10.85 7.82 5.30
C TRP A 55 -12.36 7.66 5.12
N ALA A 56 -12.94 6.58 5.65
CA ALA A 56 -14.37 6.36 5.60
C ALA A 56 -15.15 7.46 6.36
N TRP A 57 -14.64 7.91 7.51
CA TRP A 57 -15.18 9.07 8.22
C TRP A 57 -15.05 10.35 7.40
N LEU A 58 -13.89 10.60 6.79
CA LEU A 58 -13.58 11.78 5.97
C LEU A 58 -14.39 11.84 4.68
N ASN A 59 -14.81 10.71 4.13
CA ASN A 59 -15.58 10.64 2.88
C ASN A 59 -17.08 10.38 3.09
N ARG A 60 -17.61 10.51 4.32
CA ARG A 60 -19.06 10.39 4.55
C ARG A 60 -19.83 11.42 3.72
N PRO A 61 -20.75 11.01 2.84
CA PRO A 61 -21.45 11.90 1.93
C PRO A 61 -22.23 12.98 2.68
N GLU A 62 -22.84 12.64 3.81
CA GLU A 62 -23.60 13.60 4.63
C GLU A 62 -22.69 14.67 5.26
N ARG A 63 -21.43 14.34 5.58
CA ARG A 63 -20.47 15.33 6.07
C ARG A 63 -20.00 16.23 4.93
N LEU A 64 -19.73 15.65 3.77
CA LEU A 64 -19.33 16.41 2.58
C LEU A 64 -20.42 17.37 2.14
N GLU A 65 -21.68 16.93 2.10
CA GLU A 65 -22.84 17.76 1.76
C GLU A 65 -22.98 18.97 2.70
N ARG A 66 -22.86 18.74 4.01
CA ARG A 66 -22.87 19.82 5.01
C ARG A 66 -21.71 20.80 4.81
N LEU A 67 -20.49 20.30 4.54
CA LEU A 67 -19.32 21.15 4.29
C LEU A 67 -19.47 21.97 3.00
N THR A 68 -19.99 21.37 1.93
CA THR A 68 -20.26 22.08 0.68
C THR A 68 -21.35 23.13 0.85
N ALA A 69 -22.40 22.83 1.62
CA ALA A 69 -23.45 23.80 1.92
C ALA A 69 -22.90 24.99 2.73
N MET A 70 -22.03 24.73 3.72
CA MET A 70 -21.40 25.78 4.52
C MET A 70 -20.47 26.70 3.73
N HIS A 71 -19.85 26.17 2.66
CA HIS A 71 -18.91 26.90 1.80
C HIS A 71 -19.48 27.16 0.40
N PHE A 72 -20.80 27.21 0.26
CA PHE A 72 -21.48 27.33 -1.02
C PHE A 72 -21.06 28.60 -1.78
N ASP A 73 -20.97 29.74 -1.09
CA ASP A 73 -20.59 31.03 -1.70
C ASP A 73 -19.23 31.00 -2.41
N ARG A 74 -18.31 30.14 -1.95
CA ARG A 74 -16.96 30.00 -2.53
C ARG A 74 -16.87 28.87 -3.56
N LEU A 75 -17.54 27.75 -3.29
CA LEU A 75 -17.38 26.52 -4.07
C LEU A 75 -18.42 26.40 -5.20
N GLY A 76 -19.62 26.97 -5.03
CA GLY A 76 -20.71 26.91 -6.02
C GLY A 76 -21.16 25.49 -6.36
N LEU A 77 -20.92 24.53 -5.46
CA LEU A 77 -21.19 23.11 -5.70
C LEU A 77 -22.64 22.77 -5.36
N MET A 78 -23.33 22.11 -6.28
CA MET A 78 -24.67 21.54 -6.08
C MET A 78 -24.59 20.01 -6.08
N PRO A 79 -25.42 19.33 -5.28
CA PRO A 79 -25.50 17.87 -5.30
C PRO A 79 -25.88 17.38 -6.70
N LEU A 80 -25.21 16.32 -7.15
CA LEU A 80 -25.42 15.74 -8.46
C LEU A 80 -26.66 14.84 -8.40
N ASP A 81 -27.75 15.23 -9.08
CA ASP A 81 -28.95 14.41 -9.18
C ASP A 81 -28.74 13.26 -10.18
N PRO A 82 -29.20 12.03 -9.88
CA PRO A 82 -29.17 10.91 -10.82
C PRO A 82 -29.76 11.23 -12.20
N GLN A 83 -30.75 12.13 -12.27
CA GLN A 83 -31.38 12.58 -13.53
C GLN A 83 -30.47 13.49 -14.37
N HIS A 84 -29.40 14.05 -13.78
CA HIS A 84 -28.40 14.83 -14.50
C HIS A 84 -27.37 13.94 -15.24
N PHE A 85 -27.38 12.62 -15.01
CA PHE A 85 -26.58 11.70 -15.80
C PHE A 85 -27.31 11.36 -17.11
N GLY A 86 -26.80 11.89 -18.22
CA GLY A 86 -27.25 11.52 -19.56
C GLY A 86 -26.49 10.33 -20.14
N GLU A 87 -27.07 9.65 -21.11
CA GLU A 87 -26.32 8.72 -21.97
C GLU A 87 -25.20 9.47 -22.68
N LEU A 88 -24.05 8.80 -22.88
CA LEU A 88 -22.88 9.38 -23.55
C LEU A 88 -23.22 9.92 -24.95
N SER A 89 -24.22 9.33 -25.60
CA SER A 89 -24.79 9.74 -26.89
C SER A 89 -25.49 11.11 -26.86
N MET A 90 -25.92 11.58 -25.70
CA MET A 90 -26.59 12.87 -25.50
C MET A 90 -25.61 14.02 -25.20
N VAL A 91 -24.33 13.72 -24.99
CA VAL A 91 -23.29 14.74 -24.83
C VAL A 91 -22.77 15.11 -26.21
N ALA A 92 -23.11 16.32 -26.66
CA ALA A 92 -22.50 16.89 -27.85
C ALA A 92 -21.00 17.10 -27.59
N TYR A 93 -20.17 16.22 -28.12
CA TYR A 93 -18.72 16.46 -28.13
C TYR A 93 -18.46 17.71 -28.97
N PRO A 94 -17.67 18.67 -28.45
CA PRO A 94 -17.26 19.80 -29.26
C PRO A 94 -16.57 19.26 -30.51
N VAL A 95 -16.99 19.76 -31.68
CA VAL A 95 -16.29 19.45 -32.93
C VAL A 95 -14.86 19.93 -32.74
N GLU A 96 -13.93 18.98 -32.70
CA GLU A 96 -12.51 19.25 -32.63
C GLU A 96 -12.10 20.03 -33.88
N ASP A 97 -12.04 21.36 -33.77
CA ASP A 97 -11.27 22.16 -34.72
C ASP A 97 -9.78 21.86 -34.41
N PRO A 98 -9.04 21.18 -35.31
CA PRO A 98 -7.64 20.86 -35.08
C PRO A 98 -6.79 22.11 -34.80
N ALA A 99 -7.22 23.28 -35.28
CA ALA A 99 -6.57 24.56 -34.98
C ALA A 99 -6.89 25.09 -33.57
N ALA A 100 -8.05 24.74 -33.00
CA ALA A 100 -8.46 25.18 -31.66
C ALA A 100 -7.87 24.32 -30.53
N ILE A 101 -7.58 23.03 -30.78
CA ILE A 101 -6.95 22.14 -29.79
C ILE A 101 -5.56 22.66 -29.37
N SER A 102 -4.80 23.20 -30.31
CA SER A 102 -3.47 23.78 -30.03
C SER A 102 -3.51 25.03 -29.13
N SER A 103 -4.66 25.68 -28.95
CA SER A 103 -4.76 26.96 -28.22
C SER A 103 -5.42 26.85 -26.84
N ARG A 104 -6.19 25.80 -26.55
CA ARG A 104 -7.00 25.71 -25.31
C ARG A 104 -6.46 24.76 -24.25
N MET A 105 -5.58 23.84 -24.63
CA MET A 105 -4.87 23.01 -23.67
C MET A 105 -3.38 23.11 -23.96
N PRO A 106 -2.59 23.88 -23.18
CA PRO A 106 -1.21 23.51 -23.05
C PRO A 106 -1.25 22.12 -22.40
N LEU A 107 -1.11 21.06 -23.20
CA LEU A 107 -0.47 19.84 -22.75
C LEU A 107 0.91 20.30 -22.31
N ASN A 108 0.98 20.80 -21.08
CA ASN A 108 2.21 21.16 -20.44
C ASN A 108 2.96 19.84 -20.40
N ARG A 109 3.93 19.66 -21.29
CA ARG A 109 4.78 18.47 -21.31
C ARG A 109 5.53 18.31 -19.99
N ASP A 110 5.53 19.36 -19.18
CA ASP A 110 6.05 19.41 -17.82
C ASP A 110 4.94 19.32 -16.75
N PHE A 111 3.70 18.94 -17.10
CA PHE A 111 2.67 18.60 -16.10
C PHE A 111 3.12 17.34 -15.36
N ARG A 112 3.90 17.57 -14.31
CA ARG A 112 4.16 16.59 -13.28
C ARG A 112 2.98 16.63 -12.34
N LEU A 113 2.49 15.45 -11.97
CA LEU A 113 1.60 15.35 -10.81
C LEU A 113 2.27 16.11 -9.65
N PRO A 114 1.50 16.82 -8.81
CA PRO A 114 2.04 17.64 -7.73
C PRO A 114 2.91 16.84 -6.74
N MET A 115 2.79 15.51 -6.77
CA MET A 115 3.65 14.57 -6.07
C MET A 115 3.80 13.31 -6.92
N THR A 116 5.03 12.84 -7.13
CA THR A 116 5.31 11.56 -7.79
C THR A 116 5.01 10.39 -6.83
N MET A 117 4.78 9.19 -7.37
CA MET A 117 4.48 8.00 -6.54
C MET A 117 5.59 7.75 -5.50
N ASP A 118 6.84 8.02 -5.87
CA ASP A 118 8.00 7.89 -4.98
C ASP A 118 7.98 8.94 -3.87
N GLU A 119 7.64 10.19 -4.18
CA GLU A 119 7.50 11.27 -3.18
C GLU A 119 6.32 11.04 -2.23
N VAL A 120 5.20 10.48 -2.71
CA VAL A 120 4.07 10.08 -1.87
C VAL A 120 4.50 9.01 -0.88
N THR A 121 5.26 8.02 -1.35
CA THR A 121 5.75 6.92 -0.52
C THR A 121 6.75 7.43 0.53
N GLN A 122 7.68 8.32 0.13
CA GLN A 122 8.67 8.90 1.04
C GLN A 122 8.04 9.81 2.10
N THR A 123 7.08 10.66 1.71
CA THR A 123 6.33 11.52 2.64
C THR A 123 5.55 10.69 3.66
N TYR A 124 5.02 9.54 3.23
CA TYR A 124 4.33 8.61 4.12
C TYR A 124 5.28 7.94 5.11
N VAL A 125 6.46 7.49 4.64
CA VAL A 125 7.48 6.86 5.49
C VAL A 125 8.04 7.85 6.52
N GLU A 126 8.29 9.10 6.14
CA GLU A 126 8.74 10.15 7.06
C GLU A 126 7.64 10.57 8.05
N GLY A 127 6.37 10.51 7.64
CA GLY A 127 5.22 10.79 8.51
C GLY A 127 4.93 9.69 9.53
N VAL A 128 5.27 8.43 9.23
CA VAL A 128 5.12 7.27 10.13
C VAL A 128 6.28 7.16 11.14
N ALA A 129 7.44 7.75 10.84
CA ALA A 129 8.63 7.73 11.69
C ALA A 129 8.66 8.81 12.81
N ARG A 130 7.60 9.60 12.96
CA ARG A 130 7.47 10.70 13.93
C ARG A 130 6.31 10.47 14.88
#